data_AF-A0A2K3V1K7-F1
#
_entry.id   AF-A0A2K3V1K7-F1
#
_cell.length_a   1.000
_cell.length_b   1.000
_cell.length_c   1.000
_cell.angle_alpha   90.00
_cell.angle_beta   90.00
_cell.angle_gamma   90.00
#
_symmetry.space_group_name_H-M   'P 1'
#
loop_
_entity.id
_entity.type
_entity.pdbx_description
1 polymer ?
#
loop_
_entity_poly.entity_id
_entity_poly.type
_entity_poly.pdbx_seq_one_letter_code
_entity_poly.pdbx_strand_id
1 'polypeptide(L)'
;MATHIEYQHRRPTPQELLAEAGNDPHSAEALLEGLKLLRSLHDHGVLDVANKVVRGGSGLAGGALEIMEGQSSVHLLRNLLEVARTLSELDPNTTGTLGRALTKGVNEGARRVARSEGVGLGELMGLMRDKDVQIALGALFGTLKGFGRALREGQEELAELNEASQQGGKTTTSPLSAPAAKGAPASKAAKSTSRYEAGR
;
A
#
# COMPACT_ATOMS: atom_id res chain seq x y z
N MET A 1 -28.41 15.95 54.87
CA MET A 1 -28.59 15.72 53.41
C MET A 1 -27.43 16.42 52.72
N ALA A 2 -26.51 15.66 52.10
CA ALA A 2 -25.35 16.23 51.41
C ALA A 2 -25.63 16.22 49.90
N THR A 3 -25.54 17.39 49.27
CA THR A 3 -25.78 17.58 47.84
C THR A 3 -24.61 17.04 47.03
N HIS A 4 -24.90 16.16 46.07
CA HIS A 4 -23.96 15.64 45.10
C HIS A 4 -23.61 16.74 44.10
N ILE A 5 -22.39 17.26 44.15
CA ILE A 5 -21.90 18.20 43.14
C ILE A 5 -21.41 17.37 41.94
N GLU A 6 -22.14 17.49 40.84
CA GLU A 6 -21.78 16.90 39.56
C GLU A 6 -20.55 17.63 38.99
N TYR A 7 -19.39 16.98 39.06
CA TYR A 7 -18.14 17.51 38.50
C TYR A 7 -18.19 17.48 36.97
N GLN A 8 -18.56 18.60 36.36
CA GLN A 8 -18.34 18.86 34.95
C GLN A 8 -16.82 18.91 34.70
N HIS A 9 -16.25 17.88 34.08
CA HIS A 9 -14.85 17.90 33.66
C HIS A 9 -14.63 19.03 32.67
N ARG A 10 -13.93 20.10 33.11
CA ARG A 10 -13.45 21.16 32.22
C ARG A 10 -12.51 20.52 31.19
N ARG A 11 -12.74 20.77 29.90
CA ARG A 11 -11.79 20.36 28.86
C ARG A 11 -10.45 21.07 29.11
N PRO A 12 -9.33 20.34 29.25
CA PRO A 12 -8.03 20.94 29.50
C PRO A 12 -7.65 21.92 28.39
N THR A 13 -7.00 23.02 28.75
CA THR A 13 -6.49 23.97 27.75
C THR A 13 -5.28 23.38 27.02
N PRO A 14 -4.94 23.85 25.80
CA PRO A 14 -3.72 23.43 25.12
C PRO A 14 -2.45 23.62 25.96
N GLN A 15 -2.41 24.64 26.83
CA GLN A 15 -1.28 24.86 27.72
C GLN A 15 -1.22 23.82 28.86
N GLU A 16 -2.37 23.43 29.41
CA GLU A 16 -2.47 22.38 30.44
C GLU A 16 -2.11 21.00 29.87
N LEU A 17 -2.53 20.69 28.63
CA LEU A 17 -2.16 19.44 27.94
C LEU A 17 -0.66 19.35 27.65
N LEU A 18 -0.02 20.46 27.27
CA LEU A 18 1.42 20.52 27.06
C LEU A 18 2.21 20.39 28.37
N ALA A 19 1.69 20.98 29.45
CA ALA A 19 2.27 20.81 30.77
C ALA A 19 2.13 19.36 31.28
N GLU A 20 0.97 18.74 31.05
CA GLU A 20 0.70 17.35 31.42
C GLU A 20 1.52 16.36 30.60
N ALA A 21 1.62 16.55 29.29
CA ALA A 21 2.51 15.79 28.42
C ALA A 21 4.00 16.01 28.72
N GLY A 22 4.37 17.17 29.27
CA GLY A 22 5.73 17.45 29.73
C GLY A 22 6.11 16.76 31.04
N ASN A 23 5.11 16.36 31.84
CA ASN A 23 5.31 15.63 33.10
C ASN A 23 5.43 14.11 32.90
N ASP A 24 4.99 13.59 31.75
CA ASP A 24 5.14 12.19 31.36
C ASP A 24 6.34 12.03 30.40
N PRO A 25 7.42 11.32 30.80
CA PRO A 25 8.59 11.09 29.97
C PRO A 25 8.27 10.47 28.60
N HIS A 26 7.30 9.56 28.54
CA HIS A 26 6.93 8.88 27.29
C HIS A 26 6.20 9.82 26.31
N SER A 27 5.37 10.71 26.85
CA SER A 27 4.70 11.74 26.07
C SER A 27 5.69 12.77 25.50
N ALA A 28 6.70 13.16 26.28
CA ALA A 28 7.76 14.06 25.83
C ALA A 28 8.62 13.45 24.70
N GLU A 29 8.96 12.17 24.79
CA GLU A 29 9.69 11.44 23.73
C GLU A 29 8.88 11.33 22.43
N ALA A 30 7.61 10.96 22.52
CA ALA A 30 6.74 10.87 21.35
C ALA A 30 6.55 12.23 20.64
N LEU A 31 6.46 13.32 21.40
CA LEU A 31 6.39 14.69 20.86
C LEU A 31 7.68 15.07 20.12
N LEU A 32 8.84 14.77 20.71
CA LEU A 32 10.13 14.99 20.06
C LEU A 32 10.27 14.19 18.76
N GLU A 33 9.81 12.94 18.74
CA GLU A 33 9.84 12.09 17.55
C GLU A 33 8.92 12.64 16.45
N GLY A 34 7.72 13.10 16.82
CA GLY A 34 6.80 13.78 15.89
C GLY A 34 7.39 15.06 15.31
N LEU A 35 8.05 15.89 16.13
CA LEU A 35 8.75 17.10 15.68
C LEU A 35 9.91 16.80 14.74
N LYS A 36 10.71 15.76 15.01
CA LYS A 36 11.78 15.30 14.10
C LYS A 36 11.23 14.85 12.75
N LEU A 37 10.15 14.07 12.75
CA LEU A 37 9.48 13.63 11.53
C LEU A 37 8.98 14.84 10.73
N LEU A 38 8.30 15.78 11.39
CA LEU A 38 7.77 16.97 10.74
C LEU A 38 8.88 17.84 10.14
N ARG A 39 10.01 17.98 10.84
CA ARG A 39 11.21 18.65 10.31
C ARG A 39 11.79 17.92 9.11
N SER A 40 11.93 16.60 9.16
CA SER A 40 12.40 15.80 8.01
C SER A 40 11.51 15.98 6.77
N LEU A 41 10.18 15.92 6.94
CA LEU A 41 9.21 16.18 5.87
C LEU A 41 9.29 17.62 5.33
N HIS A 42 9.61 18.59 6.20
CA HIS A 42 9.80 19.98 5.80
C HIS A 42 11.06 20.15 4.96
N ASP A 43 12.18 19.61 5.45
CA ASP A 43 13.50 19.72 4.80
C ASP A 43 13.50 19.03 3.43
N HIS A 44 12.67 17.99 3.25
CA HIS A 44 12.53 17.28 1.97
C HIS A 44 11.42 17.88 1.08
N GLY A 45 10.85 19.03 1.44
CA GLY A 45 9.86 19.75 0.62
C GLY A 45 8.47 19.12 0.55
N VAL A 46 8.24 18.00 1.24
CA VAL A 46 6.95 17.29 1.27
C VAL A 46 5.85 18.17 1.83
N LEU A 47 6.15 18.92 2.91
CA LEU A 47 5.21 19.86 3.52
C LEU A 47 4.86 21.05 2.61
N ASP A 48 5.78 21.48 1.75
CA ASP A 48 5.52 22.57 0.80
C ASP A 48 4.57 22.11 -0.32
N VAL A 49 4.82 20.91 -0.88
CA VAL A 49 3.94 20.28 -1.86
C VAL A 49 2.55 20.05 -1.28
N ALA A 50 2.46 19.48 -0.07
CA ALA A 50 1.18 19.26 0.61
C ALA A 50 0.43 20.57 0.84
N ASN A 51 1.11 21.64 1.27
CA ASN A 51 0.49 22.97 1.44
C ASN A 51 -0.03 23.54 0.11
N LYS A 52 0.71 23.38 -0.99
CA LYS A 52 0.28 23.83 -2.32
C LYS A 52 -0.96 23.07 -2.81
N VAL A 53 -1.03 21.77 -2.58
CA VAL A 53 -2.21 20.94 -2.89
C VAL A 53 -3.42 21.37 -2.07
N VAL A 54 -3.28 21.57 -0.76
CA VAL A 54 -4.39 21.99 0.11
C VAL A 54 -4.89 23.39 -0.25
N ARG A 55 -3.97 24.33 -0.52
CA ARG A 55 -4.33 25.70 -0.94
C ARG A 55 -4.96 25.76 -2.34
N GLY A 56 -4.53 24.90 -3.25
CA GLY A 56 -5.07 24.80 -4.61
C GLY A 56 -6.34 23.95 -4.71
N GLY A 57 -6.62 23.10 -3.72
CA GLY A 57 -7.66 22.08 -3.74
C GLY A 57 -8.87 22.38 -2.85
N SER A 58 -9.27 23.65 -2.72
CA SER A 58 -10.39 24.10 -1.86
C SER A 58 -11.73 23.37 -2.10
N GLY A 59 -11.88 22.61 -3.19
CA GLY A 59 -13.06 21.77 -3.47
C GLY A 59 -13.04 20.32 -2.97
N LEU A 60 -11.89 19.78 -2.52
CA LEU A 60 -11.77 18.35 -2.14
C LEU A 60 -11.92 18.08 -0.64
N ALA A 61 -11.78 19.12 0.19
CA ALA A 61 -11.77 19.00 1.65
C ALA A 61 -13.11 18.53 2.25
N GLY A 62 -14.23 18.81 1.58
CA GLY A 62 -15.56 18.48 2.10
C GLY A 62 -15.90 16.98 2.09
N GLY A 63 -15.37 16.21 1.13
CA GLY A 63 -15.68 14.78 0.98
C GLY A 63 -14.60 13.83 1.52
N ALA A 64 -13.37 14.31 1.72
CA ALA A 64 -12.27 13.48 2.18
C ALA A 64 -12.35 13.12 3.67
N LEU A 65 -13.03 13.95 4.48
CA LEU A 65 -13.11 13.79 5.93
C LEU A 65 -13.97 12.58 6.35
N GLU A 66 -14.95 12.18 5.55
CA GLU A 66 -15.81 11.00 5.81
C GLU A 66 -15.05 9.66 5.69
N ILE A 67 -13.89 9.62 5.01
CA ILE A 67 -13.14 8.39 4.76
C ILE A 67 -12.27 7.99 5.98
N MET A 68 -12.08 8.89 6.95
CA MET A 68 -11.08 8.73 8.01
C MET A 68 -11.59 8.09 9.32
N GLU A 69 -12.88 7.79 9.48
CA GLU A 69 -13.45 7.32 10.77
C GLU A 69 -13.34 5.79 11.04
N GLY A 70 -12.57 5.01 10.27
CA GLY A 70 -12.48 3.55 10.45
C GLY A 70 -11.10 3.02 10.87
N GLN A 71 -11.06 1.85 11.55
CA GLN A 71 -9.86 1.06 11.91
C GLN A 71 -8.97 0.62 10.71
N SER A 72 -9.21 1.13 9.50
CA SER A 72 -8.58 0.75 8.22
C SER A 72 -7.43 1.67 7.79
N SER A 73 -6.99 2.62 8.62
CA SER A 73 -6.01 3.64 8.22
C SER A 73 -4.64 3.06 7.83
N VAL A 74 -4.18 1.99 8.48
CA VAL A 74 -2.87 1.38 8.18
C VAL A 74 -2.88 0.62 6.85
N HIS A 75 -3.95 -0.10 6.54
CA HIS A 75 -4.09 -0.80 5.26
C HIS A 75 -4.25 0.18 4.10
N LEU A 76 -5.02 1.25 4.29
CA LEU A 76 -5.15 2.32 3.29
C LEU A 76 -3.80 3.01 3.03
N LEU A 77 -3.05 3.36 4.08
CA LEU A 77 -1.73 3.96 3.92
C LEU A 77 -0.75 3.03 3.21
N ARG A 78 -0.77 1.74 3.53
CA ARG A 78 0.07 0.73 2.88
C ARG A 78 -0.28 0.58 1.40
N ASN A 79 -1.57 0.47 1.08
CA ASN A 79 -2.03 0.40 -0.31
C ASN A 79 -1.71 1.68 -1.07
N LEU A 80 -1.86 2.85 -0.44
CA LEU A 80 -1.49 4.13 -1.02
C LEU A 80 0.01 4.22 -1.30
N LEU A 81 0.85 3.76 -0.37
CA LEU A 81 2.30 3.73 -0.56
C LEU A 81 2.70 2.76 -1.67
N GLU A 82 2.03 1.61 -1.76
CA GLU A 82 2.25 0.64 -2.84
C GLU A 82 1.87 1.23 -4.20
N VAL A 83 0.69 1.86 -4.31
CA VAL A 83 0.29 2.62 -5.50
C VAL A 83 1.29 3.72 -5.82
N ALA A 84 1.75 4.49 -4.82
CA ALA A 84 2.73 5.55 -5.01
C ALA A 84 4.08 5.02 -5.51
N ARG A 85 4.53 3.85 -5.02
CA ARG A 85 5.74 3.17 -5.52
C ARG A 85 5.56 2.72 -6.95
N THR A 86 4.46 2.05 -7.28
CA THR A 86 4.14 1.64 -8.65
C THR A 86 4.09 2.84 -9.60
N LEU A 87 3.52 3.97 -9.15
CA LEU A 87 3.52 5.22 -9.93
C LEU A 87 4.91 5.83 -10.07
N SER A 88 5.77 5.71 -9.05
CA SER A 88 7.16 6.20 -9.08
C SER A 88 8.07 5.38 -9.99
N GLU A 89 7.74 4.12 -10.25
CA GLU A 89 8.47 3.25 -11.19
C GLU A 89 8.19 3.59 -12.65
N LEU A 90 7.16 4.39 -12.93
CA LEU A 90 6.86 4.86 -14.28
C LEU A 90 7.91 5.87 -14.75
N ASP A 91 8.41 5.69 -15.97
CA ASP A 91 9.32 6.65 -16.59
C ASP A 91 8.60 8.01 -16.80
N PRO A 92 9.10 9.12 -16.22
CA PRO A 92 8.47 10.43 -16.32
C PRO A 92 8.34 10.96 -17.75
N ASN A 93 9.28 10.61 -18.63
CA ASN A 93 9.28 11.05 -20.03
C ASN A 93 8.20 10.33 -20.84
N THR A 94 8.03 9.02 -20.61
CA THR A 94 6.96 8.25 -21.25
C THR A 94 5.59 8.68 -20.73
N THR A 95 5.45 8.84 -19.41
CA THR A 95 4.22 9.31 -18.76
C THR A 95 3.84 10.71 -19.22
N GLY A 96 4.80 11.64 -19.32
CA GLY A 96 4.56 12.99 -19.84
C GLY A 96 4.18 13.02 -21.31
N THR A 97 4.68 12.07 -22.12
CA THR A 97 4.29 11.95 -23.52
C THR A 97 2.90 11.36 -23.68
N LEU A 98 2.57 10.32 -22.92
CA LEU A 98 1.23 9.72 -22.87
C LEU A 98 0.19 10.71 -22.35
N GLY A 99 0.50 11.46 -21.28
CA GLY A 99 -0.39 12.49 -20.74
C GLY A 99 -0.68 13.61 -21.75
N ARG A 100 0.35 14.06 -22.49
CA ARG A 100 0.15 15.03 -23.58
C ARG A 100 -0.67 14.45 -24.73
N ALA A 101 -0.44 13.21 -25.12
CA ALA A 101 -1.20 12.53 -26.17
C ALA A 101 -2.68 12.38 -25.77
N LEU A 102 -2.94 11.96 -24.52
CA LEU A 102 -4.29 11.85 -23.95
C LEU A 102 -5.00 13.21 -23.96
N THR A 103 -4.33 14.25 -23.45
CA THR A 103 -4.90 15.61 -23.41
C THR A 103 -5.25 16.12 -24.81
N LYS A 104 -4.36 15.91 -25.79
CA LYS A 104 -4.61 16.27 -27.18
C LYS A 104 -5.79 15.50 -27.77
N GLY A 105 -5.88 14.19 -27.53
CA GLY A 105 -6.98 13.36 -27.99
C GLY A 105 -8.34 13.78 -27.42
N VAL A 106 -8.39 14.08 -26.11
CA VAL A 106 -9.60 14.58 -25.44
C VAL A 106 -10.03 15.93 -26.03
N ASN A 107 -9.08 16.86 -26.21
CA ASN A 107 -9.38 18.17 -26.79
C ASN A 107 -9.87 18.06 -28.25
N GLU A 108 -9.29 17.16 -29.05
CA GLU A 108 -9.72 16.95 -30.44
C GLU A 108 -11.11 16.30 -30.50
N GLY A 109 -11.37 15.32 -29.63
CA GLY A 109 -12.70 14.73 -29.47
C GLY A 109 -13.75 15.76 -29.06
N ALA A 110 -13.42 16.62 -28.09
CA ALA A 110 -14.31 17.71 -27.65
C ALA A 110 -14.62 18.69 -28.80
N ARG A 111 -13.63 19.02 -29.65
CA ARG A 111 -13.84 19.86 -30.84
C ARG A 111 -14.77 19.20 -31.86
N ARG A 112 -14.59 17.91 -32.14
CA ARG A 112 -15.48 17.15 -33.06
C ARG A 112 -16.93 17.12 -32.55
N VAL A 113 -17.12 16.87 -31.26
CA VAL A 113 -18.44 16.92 -30.62
C VAL A 113 -19.04 18.32 -30.71
N ALA A 114 -18.27 19.37 -30.42
CA ALA A 114 -18.73 20.75 -30.50
C ALA A 114 -19.16 21.16 -31.93
N ARG A 115 -18.53 20.59 -32.96
CA ARG A 115 -18.91 20.80 -34.36
C ARG A 115 -20.08 19.91 -34.83
N SER A 116 -20.64 19.07 -33.94
CA SER A 116 -21.66 18.06 -34.29
C SER A 116 -21.22 17.14 -35.45
N GLU A 117 -19.91 16.93 -35.59
CA GLU A 117 -19.33 16.09 -36.62
C GLU A 117 -19.36 14.63 -36.16
N GLY A 118 -20.40 13.90 -36.60
CA GLY A 118 -20.43 12.45 -36.49
C GLY A 118 -19.43 11.81 -37.46
N VAL A 119 -18.96 10.60 -37.13
CA VAL A 119 -18.08 9.85 -38.04
C VAL A 119 -18.93 9.05 -39.03
N GLY A 120 -18.76 9.31 -40.33
CA GLY A 120 -19.43 8.53 -41.38
C GLY A 120 -18.80 7.14 -41.60
N LEU A 121 -19.52 6.18 -42.19
CA LEU A 121 -19.01 4.83 -42.47
C LEU A 121 -17.75 4.82 -43.36
N GLY A 122 -17.67 5.72 -44.35
CA GLY A 122 -16.48 5.86 -45.19
C GLY A 122 -15.29 6.46 -44.46
N GLU A 123 -15.53 7.41 -43.56
CA GLU A 123 -14.51 8.00 -42.70
C GLU A 123 -13.98 7.00 -41.67
N LEU A 124 -14.85 6.15 -41.09
CA LEU A 124 -14.45 5.04 -40.22
C LEU A 124 -13.49 4.06 -40.92
N MET A 125 -13.80 3.69 -42.15
CA MET A 125 -12.92 2.82 -42.95
C MET A 125 -11.57 3.49 -43.24
N GLY A 126 -11.58 4.81 -43.47
CA GLY A 126 -10.38 5.62 -43.61
C GLY A 126 -9.56 5.68 -42.32
N LEU A 127 -10.20 5.92 -41.18
CA LEU A 127 -9.60 5.96 -39.85
C LEU A 127 -8.94 4.63 -39.49
N MET A 128 -9.53 3.48 -39.82
CA MET A 128 -8.87 2.18 -39.60
C MET A 128 -7.59 1.99 -40.43
N ARG A 129 -7.48 2.67 -41.58
CA ARG A 129 -6.28 2.66 -42.42
C ARG A 129 -5.30 3.77 -42.08
N ASP A 130 -5.68 4.69 -41.20
CA ASP A 130 -4.83 5.79 -40.76
C ASP A 130 -3.70 5.28 -39.85
N LYS A 131 -2.48 5.76 -40.09
CA LYS A 131 -1.28 5.31 -39.37
C LYS A 131 -1.33 5.72 -37.90
N ASP A 132 -1.83 6.90 -37.58
CA ASP A 132 -1.90 7.41 -36.21
C ASP A 132 -2.94 6.63 -35.40
N VAL A 133 -4.06 6.27 -36.02
CA VAL A 133 -5.08 5.39 -35.41
C VAL A 133 -4.52 3.99 -35.15
N GLN A 134 -3.78 3.42 -36.10
CA GLN A 134 -3.14 2.12 -35.93
C GLN A 134 -2.12 2.10 -34.80
N ILE A 135 -1.31 3.16 -34.66
CA ILE A 135 -0.37 3.32 -33.55
C ILE A 135 -1.14 3.39 -32.22
N ALA A 136 -2.22 4.16 -32.15
CA ALA A 136 -3.03 4.28 -30.94
C ALA A 136 -3.71 2.96 -30.55
N LEU A 137 -4.29 2.24 -31.51
CA LEU A 137 -4.88 0.92 -31.29
C LEU A 137 -3.82 -0.10 -30.87
N GLY A 138 -2.64 -0.08 -31.50
CA GLY A 138 -1.51 -0.93 -31.12
C GLY A 138 -1.06 -0.67 -29.68
N ALA A 139 -0.99 0.60 -29.26
CA ALA A 139 -0.69 0.97 -27.88
C ALA A 139 -1.77 0.45 -26.92
N LEU A 140 -3.06 0.67 -27.23
CA LEU A 140 -4.18 0.21 -26.41
C LEU A 140 -4.18 -1.31 -26.23
N PHE A 141 -4.05 -2.07 -27.32
CA PHE A 141 -4.00 -3.53 -27.25
C PHE A 141 -2.73 -4.03 -26.57
N GLY A 142 -1.61 -3.34 -26.75
CA GLY A 142 -0.36 -3.61 -26.04
C GLY A 142 -0.52 -3.47 -24.52
N THR A 143 -1.14 -2.37 -24.08
CA THR A 143 -1.45 -2.14 -22.66
C THR A 143 -2.39 -3.20 -22.11
N LEU A 144 -3.48 -3.52 -22.81
CA LEU A 144 -4.42 -4.58 -22.42
C LEU A 144 -3.75 -5.95 -22.31
N LYS A 145 -2.87 -6.28 -23.26
CA LYS A 145 -2.11 -7.53 -23.26
C LYS A 145 -1.13 -7.59 -22.09
N GLY A 146 -0.43 -6.49 -21.79
CA GLY A 146 0.47 -6.38 -20.64
C GLY A 146 -0.27 -6.55 -19.33
N PHE A 147 -1.42 -5.87 -19.17
CA PHE A 147 -2.27 -5.97 -17.99
C PHE A 147 -2.77 -7.40 -17.75
N GLY A 148 -3.30 -8.06 -18.78
CA GLY A 148 -3.78 -9.44 -18.67
C GLY A 148 -2.66 -10.45 -18.39
N ARG A 149 -1.44 -10.19 -18.90
CA ARG A 149 -0.26 -11.01 -18.58
C ARG A 149 0.13 -10.89 -17.11
N ALA A 150 0.21 -9.67 -16.58
CA ALA A 150 0.52 -9.44 -15.17
C ALA A 150 -0.50 -10.07 -14.23
N LEU A 151 -1.80 -9.96 -14.55
CA LEU A 151 -2.86 -10.57 -13.73
C LEU A 151 -2.77 -12.10 -13.70
N ARG A 152 -2.44 -12.72 -14.85
CA ARG A 152 -2.26 -14.17 -14.92
C ARG A 152 -1.03 -14.63 -14.13
N GLU A 153 0.11 -13.96 -14.30
CA GLU A 153 1.35 -14.28 -13.56
C GLU A 153 1.13 -14.17 -12.05
N GLY A 154 0.42 -13.13 -11.58
CA GLY A 154 0.06 -13.01 -10.16
C GLY A 154 -0.88 -14.12 -9.66
N GLN A 155 -1.79 -14.64 -10.50
CA GLN A 155 -2.65 -15.77 -10.14
C GLN A 155 -1.86 -17.09 -10.04
N GLU A 156 -0.89 -17.29 -10.92
CA GLU A 156 -0.01 -18.47 -10.93
C GLU A 156 0.86 -18.51 -9.66
N GLU A 157 1.48 -17.38 -9.29
CA GLU A 157 2.28 -17.27 -8.06
C GLU A 157 1.46 -17.54 -6.79
N LEU A 158 0.23 -17.03 -6.74
CA LEU A 158 -0.69 -17.31 -5.63
C LEU A 158 -1.13 -18.77 -5.59
N ALA A 159 -1.27 -19.44 -6.75
CA ALA A 159 -1.59 -20.86 -6.82
C ALA A 159 -0.43 -21.72 -6.32
N GLU A 160 0.81 -21.41 -6.72
CA GLU A 160 2.02 -22.12 -6.27
C GLU A 160 2.23 -22.00 -4.76
N LEU A 161 2.01 -20.82 -4.18
CA LEU A 161 2.09 -20.60 -2.74
C LEU A 161 1.02 -21.42 -1.96
N ASN A 162 -0.17 -21.56 -2.52
CA ASN A 162 -1.25 -22.35 -1.92
C ASN A 162 -0.97 -23.86 -2.03
N GLU A 163 -0.36 -24.32 -3.13
CA GLU A 163 0.04 -25.72 -3.30
C GLU A 163 1.21 -26.11 -2.40
N ALA A 164 2.21 -25.24 -2.25
CA ALA A 164 3.32 -25.42 -1.32
C ALA A 164 2.85 -25.51 0.14
N SER A 165 1.83 -24.71 0.50
CA SER A 165 1.19 -24.74 1.83
C SER A 165 0.41 -26.03 2.08
N GLN A 166 -0.15 -26.66 1.04
CA GLN A 166 -0.92 -27.91 1.17
C GLN A 166 -0.06 -29.18 1.18
N GLN A 167 1.14 -29.17 0.58
CA GLN A 167 2.04 -30.32 0.60
C GLN A 167 2.79 -30.49 1.94
N GLY A 168 2.95 -29.43 2.73
CA GLY A 168 3.52 -29.49 4.08
C GLY A 168 2.63 -30.16 5.15
N GLY A 169 1.35 -30.42 4.86
CA GLY A 169 0.38 -30.98 5.81
C GLY A 169 0.12 -32.49 5.72
N LYS A 170 0.68 -33.21 4.74
CA LYS A 170 0.30 -34.62 4.45
C LYS A 170 1.24 -35.71 5.00
N THR A 171 2.23 -35.41 5.85
CA THR A 171 3.17 -36.43 6.36
C THR A 171 2.91 -36.93 7.79
N THR A 172 1.81 -36.57 8.46
CA THR A 172 1.53 -37.06 9.83
C THR A 172 0.23 -37.86 9.95
N THR A 173 0.03 -38.90 9.14
CA THR A 173 -0.94 -39.95 9.46
C THR A 173 -0.33 -41.32 9.17
N SER A 174 0.54 -41.80 10.05
CA SER A 174 0.80 -43.23 10.19
C SER A 174 -0.09 -43.79 11.30
N PRO A 175 -0.75 -44.94 11.06
CA PRO A 175 -1.73 -45.49 11.97
C PRO A 175 -1.09 -46.05 13.24
N LEU A 176 -1.80 -45.84 14.34
CA LEU A 176 -1.64 -46.46 15.63
C LEU A 176 -1.54 -47.99 15.51
N SER A 177 -0.31 -48.52 15.50
CA SER A 177 -0.03 -49.94 15.76
C SER A 177 0.94 -50.02 16.91
N ALA A 178 0.41 -50.38 18.08
CA ALA A 178 1.18 -50.74 19.25
C ALA A 178 2.07 -51.95 18.97
N PRO A 179 3.25 -52.03 19.60
CA PRO A 179 3.78 -53.32 20.01
C PRO A 179 3.99 -53.40 21.52
N ALA A 180 3.68 -54.61 22.00
CA ALA A 180 3.65 -55.06 23.37
C ALA A 180 5.00 -54.92 24.11
N ALA A 181 4.88 -54.70 25.41
CA ALA A 181 5.95 -54.76 26.39
C ALA A 181 6.57 -56.16 26.50
N LYS A 182 7.91 -56.24 26.52
CA LYS A 182 8.67 -57.26 27.27
C LYS A 182 10.18 -56.95 27.28
N GLY A 183 10.77 -56.96 28.48
CA GLY A 183 12.18 -57.29 28.70
C GLY A 183 13.13 -56.14 29.04
N ALA A 184 13.36 -55.91 30.33
CA ALA A 184 14.66 -55.44 30.86
C ALA A 184 15.64 -56.66 30.95
N PRO A 185 16.94 -56.55 31.36
CA PRO A 185 17.68 -55.35 31.81
C PRO A 185 19.16 -55.25 31.30
N ALA A 186 19.83 -54.16 31.69
CA ALA A 186 21.22 -54.08 32.21
C ALA A 186 22.24 -53.18 31.48
N SER A 187 22.70 -52.17 32.23
CA SER A 187 24.11 -51.83 32.52
C SER A 187 25.03 -51.26 31.43
N LYS A 188 25.41 -49.98 31.58
CA LYS A 188 26.79 -49.44 31.72
C LYS A 188 26.77 -47.92 31.43
N ALA A 189 27.00 -47.07 32.42
CA ALA A 189 28.31 -46.58 32.90
C ALA A 189 28.86 -45.35 32.15
N ALA A 190 28.73 -44.20 32.83
CA ALA A 190 29.76 -43.18 33.08
C ALA A 190 30.70 -42.68 31.96
N LYS A 191 30.66 -41.35 31.76
CA LYS A 191 31.78 -40.34 31.84
C LYS A 191 31.43 -39.18 30.89
N SER A 192 31.22 -37.94 31.36
CA SER A 192 32.17 -36.98 31.95
C SER A 192 33.13 -36.34 30.93
N THR A 193 33.37 -35.03 31.14
CA THR A 193 34.34 -34.09 30.53
C THR A 193 34.03 -33.59 29.11
N SER A 194 33.64 -32.32 28.91
CA SER A 194 34.39 -31.06 29.13
C SER A 194 35.61 -30.92 28.21
N ARG A 195 35.55 -29.95 27.28
CA ARG A 195 36.69 -29.28 26.63
C ARG A 195 36.15 -27.99 26.00
N TYR A 196 36.33 -26.83 26.63
CA TYR A 196 37.41 -25.85 26.36
C TYR A 196 37.54 -25.51 24.87
N GLU A 197 37.10 -24.33 24.41
CA GLU A 197 37.87 -23.06 24.41
C GLU A 197 39.20 -23.18 23.66
N ALA A 198 39.29 -22.45 22.53
CA ALA A 198 40.38 -21.54 22.16
C ALA A 198 40.57 -21.50 20.63
N GLY A 199 40.75 -20.29 20.10
CA GLY A 199 41.66 -20.11 18.96
C GLY A 199 41.28 -19.06 17.93
N ARG A 200 41.49 -17.79 18.32
CA ARG A 200 41.95 -16.62 17.54
C ARG A 200 41.28 -16.28 16.21
#